data_AF-A0A4R0S4F1-F1
#
_entry.id   AF-A0A4R0S4F1-F1
#
_cell.length_a   1.000
_cell.length_b   1.000
_cell.length_c   1.000
_cell.angle_alpha   90.00
_cell.angle_beta   90.00
_cell.angle_gamma   90.00
#
_symmetry.space_group_name_H-M   'P 1'
#
loop_
_entity.id
_entity.type
_entity.pdbx_description
1 polymer ?
#
loop_
_entity_poly.entity_id
_entity_poly.type
_entity_poly.pdbx_seq_one_letter_code
_entity_poly.pdbx_strand_id
1 'polypeptide(L)'
;MYEASLNANLQQERQLGKLYGDPGSGLDYSAFGNTAVQAGQQGESALARIIAYMRLNVISFWSLYGLNENRQPINADIDCVLVGIDPQQQVHAWFVDAKNYKGGSDTKYVNLDPRNLVRMSISRRALIKGSDGTPVVKMSENMATQRDNWASTLETYHVAAQWMVCMVPGGHNGNPDVSEAVWPGNVRVVTPGQLVAEIQSLSLLPVDNIPPRVVRLFTSAVKQQAPAPAAPATNTVPMPATSPVPAPIPQPAITNNCPKCGQPLNGQTNFCPNCGTPLNA
;
A
#
# COMPACT_ATOMS: atom_id res chain seq x y z
N MET A 1 7.35 14.75 2.73
CA MET A 1 6.12 14.15 2.15
C MET A 1 5.67 12.96 2.99
N TYR A 2 6.47 11.88 3.11
CA TYR A 2 6.12 10.71 3.94
C TYR A 2 5.74 11.07 5.39
N GLU A 3 6.62 11.74 6.13
CA GLU A 3 6.36 12.09 7.55
C GLU A 3 5.10 12.93 7.73
N ALA A 4 4.93 13.95 6.87
CA ALA A 4 3.77 14.82 6.92
C ALA A 4 2.46 14.08 6.63
N SER A 5 2.53 12.96 5.90
CA SER A 5 1.38 12.15 5.54
C SER A 5 0.95 11.15 6.63
N LEU A 6 1.75 10.92 7.67
CA LEU A 6 1.47 9.88 8.68
C LEU A 6 0.11 10.05 9.37
N ASN A 7 -0.36 11.29 9.50
CA ASN A 7 -1.64 11.62 10.12
C ASN A 7 -2.82 11.67 9.13
N ALA A 8 -2.60 11.34 7.84
CA ALA A 8 -3.66 11.34 6.85
C ALA A 8 -4.72 10.27 7.19
N ASN A 9 -5.98 10.68 7.20
CA ASN A 9 -7.10 9.82 7.58
C ASN A 9 -7.65 9.09 6.35
N LEU A 10 -7.16 7.87 6.11
CA LEU A 10 -7.64 7.04 5.00
C LEU A 10 -9.12 6.66 5.13
N GLN A 11 -9.67 6.56 6.35
CA GLN A 11 -11.09 6.29 6.55
C GLN A 11 -11.96 7.46 6.07
N GLN A 12 -11.50 8.70 6.27
CA GLN A 12 -12.17 9.87 5.73
C GLN A 12 -12.16 9.86 4.19
N GLU A 13 -11.04 9.52 3.56
CA GLU A 13 -10.97 9.41 2.09
C GLU A 13 -11.93 8.34 1.54
N ARG A 14 -12.12 7.22 2.26
CA ARG A 14 -13.15 6.22 1.92
C ARG A 14 -14.56 6.80 1.99
N GLN A 15 -14.88 7.53 3.06
CA GLN A 15 -16.19 8.17 3.24
C GLN A 15 -16.48 9.22 2.17
N LEU A 16 -15.44 9.90 1.68
CA LEU A 16 -15.53 10.87 0.58
C LEU A 16 -15.54 10.22 -0.82
N GLY A 17 -15.51 8.88 -0.93
CA GLY A 17 -15.50 8.19 -2.22
C GLY A 17 -14.20 8.33 -3.01
N LYS A 18 -13.09 8.68 -2.34
CA LYS A 18 -11.76 8.88 -2.96
C LYS A 18 -10.83 7.69 -2.82
N LEU A 19 -11.20 6.70 -2.01
CA LEU A 19 -10.41 5.50 -1.76
C LEU A 19 -11.28 4.25 -1.75
N TYR A 20 -10.94 3.29 -2.62
CA TYR A 20 -11.56 1.96 -2.74
C TYR A 20 -10.51 0.87 -2.53
N GLY A 21 -10.91 -0.27 -1.96
CA GLY A 21 -10.00 -1.37 -1.62
C GLY A 21 -9.11 -1.05 -0.42
N ASP A 22 -8.24 -1.97 -0.01
CA ASP A 22 -7.44 -1.78 1.20
C ASP A 22 -5.95 -1.74 0.91
N PRO A 23 -5.28 -0.59 1.12
CA PRO A 23 -3.82 -0.49 0.99
C PRO A 23 -3.15 -1.44 1.99
N GLY A 24 -2.45 -2.46 1.49
CA GLY A 24 -1.77 -3.46 2.30
C GLY A 24 -2.59 -4.73 2.60
N SER A 25 -3.68 -4.98 1.89
CA SER A 25 -4.43 -6.25 2.03
C SER A 25 -3.88 -7.40 1.15
N GLY A 26 -2.87 -7.16 0.33
CA GLY A 26 -2.44 -8.07 -0.74
C GLY A 26 -1.76 -9.39 -0.34
N LEU A 27 -1.55 -9.71 0.94
CA LEU A 27 -0.55 -10.73 1.32
C LEU A 27 -1.03 -11.86 2.26
N ASP A 28 -2.34 -12.10 2.38
CA ASP A 28 -2.86 -13.20 3.21
C ASP A 28 -2.62 -14.61 2.62
N TYR A 29 -2.15 -14.73 1.36
CA TYR A 29 -2.14 -16.00 0.63
C TYR A 29 -0.84 -16.39 -0.09
N SER A 30 0.31 -15.85 0.29
CA SER A 30 1.58 -16.25 -0.35
C SER A 30 2.64 -16.64 0.67
N ALA A 31 3.44 -17.65 0.30
CA ALA A 31 4.48 -18.31 1.10
C ALA A 31 5.69 -17.42 1.44
N PHE A 32 5.47 -16.14 1.76
CA PHE A 32 6.49 -15.19 2.18
C PHE A 32 6.61 -15.17 3.71
N GLY A 33 7.82 -14.96 4.23
CA GLY A 33 8.05 -14.78 5.66
C GLY A 33 7.40 -13.49 6.19
N ASN A 34 6.97 -13.50 7.46
CA ASN A 34 6.25 -12.41 8.14
C ASN A 34 6.81 -10.99 7.91
N THR A 35 8.13 -10.85 7.77
CA THR A 35 8.80 -9.55 7.57
C THR A 35 8.58 -8.96 6.17
N ALA A 36 8.54 -9.81 5.12
CA ALA A 36 8.31 -9.35 3.75
C ALA A 36 6.86 -8.92 3.55
N VAL A 37 5.93 -9.64 4.20
CA VAL A 37 4.51 -9.29 4.25
C VAL A 37 4.32 -7.91 4.87
N GLN A 38 4.87 -7.69 6.07
CA GLN A 38 4.78 -6.39 6.74
C GLN A 38 5.41 -5.25 5.94
N ALA A 39 6.52 -5.49 5.22
CA ALA A 39 7.15 -4.48 4.39
C ALA A 39 6.25 -4.06 3.21
N GLY A 40 5.62 -5.01 2.51
CA GLY A 40 4.68 -4.73 1.42
C GLY A 40 3.52 -3.87 1.88
N GLN A 41 2.84 -4.29 2.96
CA GLN A 41 1.72 -3.56 3.55
C GLN A 41 2.07 -2.13 3.95
N GLN A 42 3.27 -1.94 4.51
CA GLN A 42 3.78 -0.61 4.88
C GLN A 42 3.98 0.30 3.66
N GLY A 43 4.46 -0.23 2.53
CA GLY A 43 4.69 0.55 1.31
C GLY A 43 3.39 1.08 0.70
N GLU A 44 2.41 0.19 0.54
CA GLU A 44 1.08 0.54 0.03
C GLU A 44 0.39 1.55 0.94
N SER A 45 0.32 1.26 2.25
CA SER A 45 -0.27 2.17 3.24
C SER A 45 0.44 3.53 3.28
N ALA A 46 1.77 3.56 3.15
CA ALA A 46 2.53 4.81 3.10
C ALA A 46 2.20 5.62 1.85
N LEU A 47 2.12 4.99 0.68
CA LEU A 47 1.75 5.67 -0.54
C LEU A 47 0.30 6.19 -0.48
N ALA A 48 -0.64 5.40 0.02
CA ALA A 48 -2.03 5.82 0.20
C ALA A 48 -2.14 7.10 1.05
N ARG A 49 -1.41 7.13 2.18
CA ARG A 49 -1.34 8.31 3.04
C ARG A 49 -0.75 9.52 2.34
N ILE A 50 0.33 9.33 1.57
CA ILE A 50 0.94 10.41 0.77
C ILE A 50 -0.09 10.99 -0.20
N ILE A 51 -0.80 10.16 -0.96
CA ILE A 51 -1.81 10.61 -1.92
C ILE A 51 -2.94 11.39 -1.22
N ALA A 52 -3.45 10.87 -0.10
CA ALA A 52 -4.46 11.53 0.71
C ALA A 52 -3.99 12.88 1.27
N TYR A 53 -2.77 12.92 1.82
CA TYR A 53 -2.16 14.13 2.38
C TYR A 53 -1.98 15.22 1.31
N MET A 54 -1.55 14.83 0.11
CA MET A 54 -1.36 15.77 -1.00
C MET A 54 -2.68 16.27 -1.60
N ARG A 55 -3.82 15.70 -1.21
CA ARG A 55 -5.18 16.09 -1.64
C ARG A 55 -5.31 16.18 -3.17
N LEU A 56 -4.75 15.19 -3.86
CA LEU A 56 -4.82 15.12 -5.31
C LEU A 56 -6.26 14.89 -5.78
N ASN A 57 -6.62 15.46 -6.93
CA ASN A 57 -7.92 15.24 -7.57
C ASN A 57 -7.95 13.89 -8.32
N VAL A 58 -7.76 12.81 -7.56
CA VAL A 58 -7.80 11.44 -8.06
C VAL A 58 -8.66 10.57 -7.15
N ILE A 59 -9.21 9.50 -7.72
CA ILE A 59 -9.74 8.37 -6.96
C ILE A 59 -8.65 7.29 -6.92
N SER A 60 -8.41 6.72 -5.75
CA SER A 60 -7.45 5.63 -5.55
C SER A 60 -8.16 4.30 -5.37
N PHE A 61 -7.71 3.28 -6.09
CA PHE A 61 -8.17 1.90 -6.01
C PHE A 61 -7.00 1.03 -5.56
N TRP A 62 -7.20 0.17 -4.57
CA TRP A 62 -6.12 -0.59 -3.93
C TRP A 62 -6.40 -2.08 -3.97
N SER A 63 -5.33 -2.89 -4.10
CA SER A 63 -5.40 -4.35 -4.20
C SER A 63 -6.33 -4.80 -5.33
N LEU A 64 -5.97 -4.52 -6.59
CA LEU A 64 -6.79 -4.91 -7.75
C LEU A 64 -6.40 -6.30 -8.25
N TYR A 65 -7.38 -7.05 -8.76
CA TYR A 65 -7.11 -8.20 -9.62
C TYR A 65 -6.39 -7.75 -10.88
N GLY A 66 -5.37 -8.50 -11.29
CA GLY A 66 -4.89 -8.43 -12.66
C GLY A 66 -5.85 -9.13 -13.63
N LEU A 67 -5.55 -9.03 -14.92
CA LEU A 67 -6.25 -9.74 -15.97
C LEU A 67 -5.35 -10.81 -16.58
N ASN A 68 -5.95 -11.90 -17.06
CA ASN A 68 -5.31 -12.79 -18.02
C ASN A 68 -5.55 -12.31 -19.47
N GLU A 69 -4.99 -13.03 -20.44
CA GLU A 69 -5.13 -12.74 -21.88
C GLU A 69 -6.59 -12.71 -22.35
N ASN A 70 -7.49 -13.42 -21.66
CA ASN A 70 -8.93 -13.46 -21.94
C ASN A 70 -9.72 -12.35 -21.22
N ARG A 71 -9.03 -11.40 -20.58
CA ARG A 71 -9.62 -10.32 -19.75
C ARG A 71 -10.40 -10.83 -18.54
N GLN A 72 -10.10 -12.03 -18.07
CA GLN A 72 -10.69 -12.56 -16.84
C GLN A 72 -9.82 -12.16 -15.65
N PRO A 73 -10.43 -11.81 -14.50
CA PRO A 73 -9.69 -11.52 -13.28
C PRO A 73 -8.82 -12.70 -12.86
N ILE A 74 -7.56 -12.41 -12.55
CA ILE A 74 -6.61 -13.35 -11.96
C ILE A 74 -6.01 -12.74 -10.70
N ASN A 75 -5.53 -13.59 -9.80
CA ASN A 75 -4.87 -13.17 -8.57
C ASN A 75 -3.43 -12.67 -8.82
N ALA A 76 -3.24 -11.80 -9.82
CA ALA A 76 -2.07 -10.97 -9.95
C ALA A 76 -2.25 -9.71 -9.09
N ASP A 77 -1.15 -9.19 -8.55
CA ASP A 77 -1.16 -8.07 -7.61
C ASP A 77 -0.85 -6.77 -8.36
N ILE A 78 -1.90 -5.97 -8.58
CA ILE A 78 -1.76 -4.55 -8.92
C ILE A 78 -2.08 -3.79 -7.63
N ASP A 79 -1.04 -3.22 -7.00
CA ASP A 79 -1.16 -2.63 -5.67
C ASP A 79 -2.12 -1.43 -5.66
N CYS A 80 -2.00 -0.54 -6.65
CA CYS A 80 -2.79 0.67 -6.73
C CYS A 80 -3.08 1.10 -8.18
N VAL A 81 -4.28 1.64 -8.41
CA VAL A 81 -4.58 2.50 -9.55
C VAL A 81 -5.08 3.85 -9.06
N LEU A 82 -4.46 4.94 -9.52
CA LEU A 82 -4.93 6.30 -9.32
C LEU A 82 -5.63 6.76 -10.59
N VAL A 83 -6.83 7.33 -10.49
CA VAL A 83 -7.62 7.76 -11.65
C VAL A 83 -8.00 9.22 -11.53
N GLY A 84 -7.74 10.00 -12.57
CA GLY A 84 -8.09 11.41 -12.68
C GLY A 84 -8.65 11.77 -14.05
N ILE A 85 -9.18 12.98 -14.20
CA ILE A 85 -9.61 13.52 -15.49
C ILE A 85 -9.10 14.95 -15.65
N ASP A 86 -8.54 15.26 -16.81
CA ASP A 86 -7.99 16.59 -17.10
C ASP A 86 -9.06 17.54 -17.69
N PRO A 87 -8.74 18.85 -17.86
CA PRO A 87 -9.65 19.81 -18.47
C PRO A 87 -10.06 19.48 -19.91
N GLN A 88 -9.27 18.67 -20.62
CA GLN A 88 -9.56 18.18 -21.98
C GLN A 88 -10.50 16.95 -21.98
N GLN A 89 -11.03 16.56 -20.82
CA GLN A 89 -11.87 15.38 -20.62
C GLN A 89 -11.15 14.05 -20.88
N GLN A 90 -9.82 14.04 -20.92
CA GLN A 90 -9.05 12.82 -21.00
C GLN A 90 -8.93 12.20 -19.60
N VAL A 91 -9.35 10.95 -19.48
CA VAL A 91 -9.17 10.17 -18.27
C VAL A 91 -7.75 9.62 -18.23
N HIS A 92 -7.08 9.83 -17.10
CA HIS A 92 -5.72 9.33 -16.83
C HIS A 92 -5.77 8.28 -15.74
N ALA A 93 -5.00 7.21 -15.90
CA ALA A 93 -4.83 6.19 -14.87
C ALA A 93 -3.35 5.88 -14.63
N TRP A 94 -2.92 5.87 -13.37
CA TRP A 94 -1.58 5.46 -12.97
C TRP A 94 -1.67 4.11 -12.28
N PHE A 95 -1.21 3.05 -12.95
CA PHE A 95 -1.03 1.73 -12.38
C PHE A 95 0.30 1.69 -11.64
N VAL A 96 0.23 1.55 -10.33
CA VAL A 96 1.37 1.70 -9.42
C VAL A 96 1.55 0.43 -8.61
N ASP A 97 2.73 -0.16 -8.75
CA ASP A 97 3.25 -1.19 -7.84
C ASP A 97 4.07 -0.49 -6.76
N ALA A 98 3.61 -0.53 -5.51
CA ALA A 98 4.15 0.23 -4.39
C ALA A 98 5.16 -0.62 -3.62
N LYS A 99 6.43 -0.26 -3.71
CA LYS A 99 7.50 -1.04 -3.10
C LYS A 99 8.13 -0.31 -1.93
N ASN A 100 7.99 -0.87 -0.73
CA ASN A 100 8.67 -0.40 0.47
C ASN A 100 10.15 -0.81 0.45
N TYR A 101 10.96 0.01 -0.18
CA TYR A 101 12.39 -0.20 -0.23
C TYR A 101 13.12 0.83 0.61
N LYS A 102 14.41 0.54 0.86
CA LYS A 102 15.28 1.41 1.62
C LYS A 102 15.34 2.77 0.92
N GLY A 103 14.77 3.77 1.57
CA GLY A 103 14.89 5.16 1.15
C GLY A 103 16.24 5.76 1.51
N GLY A 104 16.32 7.08 1.41
CA GLY A 104 17.51 7.84 1.76
C GLY A 104 18.14 8.50 0.54
N SER A 105 18.50 9.78 0.68
CA SER A 105 19.26 10.52 -0.33
C SER A 105 20.65 9.92 -0.62
N ASP A 106 21.15 9.05 0.26
CA ASP A 106 22.38 8.29 0.05
C ASP A 106 22.17 6.96 -0.69
N THR A 107 20.92 6.54 -0.93
CA THR A 107 20.61 5.26 -1.57
C THR A 107 20.35 5.45 -3.06
N LYS A 108 21.02 4.66 -3.90
CA LYS A 108 20.76 4.55 -5.34
C LYS A 108 20.40 3.13 -5.74
N TYR A 109 19.47 3.00 -6.67
CA TYR A 109 19.13 1.74 -7.35
C TYR A 109 19.55 1.81 -8.81
N VAL A 110 20.25 0.76 -9.28
CA VAL A 110 20.64 0.61 -10.69
C VAL A 110 20.40 -0.82 -11.15
N ASN A 111 20.14 -1.01 -12.44
CA ASN A 111 20.00 -2.35 -13.02
C ASN A 111 21.34 -3.08 -13.02
N LEU A 112 21.38 -4.26 -12.41
CA LEU A 112 22.48 -5.22 -12.57
C LEU A 112 22.29 -6.03 -13.86
N ASP A 113 21.05 -6.43 -14.12
CA ASP A 113 20.61 -7.15 -15.30
C ASP A 113 19.09 -6.89 -15.52
N PRO A 114 18.45 -7.46 -16.57
CA PRO A 114 17.05 -7.21 -16.85
C PRO A 114 16.05 -7.57 -15.74
N ARG A 115 16.42 -8.43 -14.79
CA ARG A 115 15.54 -8.91 -13.70
C ARG A 115 16.04 -8.58 -12.30
N ASN A 116 17.16 -7.87 -12.18
CA ASN A 116 17.77 -7.55 -10.90
C ASN A 116 18.22 -6.09 -10.82
N LEU A 117 17.83 -5.41 -9.75
CA LEU A 117 18.47 -4.16 -9.33
C LEU A 117 19.55 -4.47 -8.29
N VAL A 118 20.51 -3.56 -8.18
CA VAL A 118 21.44 -3.51 -7.06
C VAL A 118 21.27 -2.18 -6.32
N ARG A 119 21.31 -2.25 -4.99
CA ARG A 119 21.30 -1.04 -4.14
C ARG A 119 22.70 -0.64 -3.70
N MET A 120 22.94 0.66 -3.74
CA MET A 120 24.26 1.25 -3.51
C MET A 120 24.15 2.47 -2.60
N SER A 121 25.17 2.68 -1.76
CA SER A 121 25.39 3.94 -1.06
C SER A 121 26.19 4.86 -1.99
N ILE A 122 25.67 6.05 -2.24
CA ILE A 122 26.30 7.06 -3.11
C ILE A 122 27.58 7.58 -2.43
N SER A 123 27.48 8.00 -1.17
CA SER A 123 28.60 8.59 -0.43
C SER A 123 29.71 7.57 -0.14
N ARG A 124 29.35 6.32 0.17
CA ARG A 124 30.32 5.27 0.50
C ARG A 124 30.80 4.48 -0.72
N ARG A 125 30.16 4.68 -1.88
CA ARG A 125 30.42 3.89 -3.11
C ARG A 125 30.42 2.38 -2.85
N ALA A 126 29.48 1.93 -2.02
CA ALA A 126 29.44 0.57 -1.50
C ALA A 126 28.07 -0.07 -1.67
N LEU A 127 28.04 -1.38 -1.85
CA LEU A 127 26.79 -2.15 -1.88
C LEU A 127 26.15 -2.15 -0.50
N ILE A 128 24.84 -1.91 -0.46
CA ILE A 128 24.07 -1.94 0.79
C ILE A 128 23.40 -3.31 0.89
N LYS A 129 23.40 -3.95 2.07
CA LYS A 129 22.64 -5.19 2.30
C LYS A 129 21.22 -4.91 2.78
N GLY A 130 20.35 -5.89 2.59
CA GLY A 130 18.94 -5.84 2.98
C GLY A 130 18.65 -6.71 4.15
N SER A 131 17.35 -6.82 4.44
CA SER A 131 16.84 -7.80 5.39
C SER A 131 17.24 -9.23 5.00
N ASP A 132 17.37 -9.50 3.71
CA ASP A 132 17.82 -10.78 3.13
C ASP A 132 19.35 -10.93 3.05
N GLY A 133 20.12 -9.93 3.53
CA GLY A 133 21.58 -9.98 3.54
C GLY A 133 22.26 -9.81 2.18
N THR A 134 21.51 -9.69 1.07
CA THR A 134 22.04 -9.44 -0.28
C THR A 134 21.85 -7.98 -0.67
N PRO A 135 22.66 -7.39 -1.57
CA PRO A 135 22.40 -6.08 -2.16
C PRO A 135 21.47 -6.12 -3.38
N VAL A 136 21.07 -7.32 -3.82
CA VAL A 136 20.27 -7.52 -5.02
C VAL A 136 18.78 -7.47 -4.70
N VAL A 137 18.02 -6.74 -5.51
CA VAL A 137 16.56 -6.72 -5.49
C VAL A 137 16.06 -7.42 -6.73
N LYS A 138 15.40 -8.57 -6.55
CA LYS A 138 14.79 -9.33 -7.64
C LYS A 138 13.51 -8.65 -8.10
N MET A 139 13.33 -8.57 -9.42
CA MET A 139 12.19 -7.93 -10.06
C MET A 139 11.28 -8.95 -10.73
N SER A 140 9.98 -8.66 -10.77
CA SER A 140 8.96 -9.46 -11.44
C SER A 140 8.50 -8.78 -12.74
N GLU A 141 8.13 -9.57 -13.74
CA GLU A 141 7.56 -9.09 -15.02
C GLU A 141 6.07 -8.74 -14.93
N ASN A 142 5.45 -8.95 -13.76
CA ASN A 142 4.00 -8.78 -13.56
C ASN A 142 3.45 -7.45 -14.10
N MET A 143 4.10 -6.33 -13.81
CA MET A 143 3.61 -5.01 -14.28
C MET A 143 3.62 -4.87 -15.80
N ALA A 144 4.60 -5.45 -16.49
CA ALA A 144 4.63 -5.46 -17.94
C ALA A 144 3.55 -6.37 -18.53
N THR A 145 3.38 -7.58 -17.97
CA THR A 145 2.32 -8.48 -18.38
C THR A 145 0.93 -7.87 -18.15
N GLN A 146 0.72 -7.22 -17.01
CA GLN A 146 -0.55 -6.57 -16.70
C GLN A 146 -0.81 -5.36 -17.59
N ARG A 147 0.21 -4.58 -17.94
CA ARG A 147 0.08 -3.53 -18.96
C ARG A 147 -0.51 -4.07 -20.25
N ASP A 148 0.02 -5.17 -20.73
CA ASP A 148 -0.38 -5.76 -22.00
C ASP A 148 -1.80 -6.37 -21.90
N ASN A 149 -2.10 -7.05 -20.80
CA ASN A 149 -3.44 -7.66 -20.57
C ASN A 149 -4.55 -6.62 -20.35
N TRP A 150 -4.24 -5.45 -19.77
CA TRP A 150 -5.21 -4.38 -19.55
C TRP A 150 -5.41 -3.47 -20.77
N ALA A 151 -4.53 -3.51 -21.78
CA ALA A 151 -4.48 -2.54 -22.88
C ALA A 151 -5.84 -2.39 -23.60
N SER A 152 -6.44 -3.49 -24.05
CA SER A 152 -7.73 -3.46 -24.75
C SER A 152 -8.88 -2.95 -23.87
N THR A 153 -8.86 -3.30 -22.58
CA THR A 153 -9.86 -2.80 -21.62
C THR A 153 -9.72 -1.29 -21.47
N LEU A 154 -8.50 -0.77 -21.31
CA LEU A 154 -8.25 0.66 -21.14
C LEU A 154 -8.60 1.46 -22.40
N GLU A 155 -8.30 0.92 -23.57
CA GLU A 155 -8.69 1.50 -24.86
C GLU A 155 -10.21 1.62 -25.00
N THR A 156 -10.95 0.56 -24.64
CA THR A 156 -12.43 0.54 -24.67
C THR A 156 -13.04 1.65 -23.80
N TYR A 157 -12.38 2.02 -22.70
CA TYR A 157 -12.84 3.05 -21.78
C TYR A 157 -12.20 4.42 -22.04
N HIS A 158 -11.35 4.55 -23.07
CA HIS A 158 -10.58 5.73 -23.42
C HIS A 158 -9.72 6.27 -22.26
N VAL A 159 -9.04 5.36 -21.55
CA VAL A 159 -8.16 5.69 -20.42
C VAL A 159 -6.71 5.76 -20.87
N ALA A 160 -6.09 6.93 -20.70
CA ALA A 160 -4.66 7.13 -20.89
C ALA A 160 -3.91 6.57 -19.67
N ALA A 161 -3.30 5.40 -19.82
CA ALA A 161 -2.67 4.70 -18.71
C ALA A 161 -1.15 4.85 -18.66
N GLN A 162 -0.62 5.02 -17.46
CA GLN A 162 0.79 5.01 -17.13
C GLN A 162 1.08 3.86 -16.18
N TRP A 163 2.20 3.17 -16.38
CA TRP A 163 2.59 1.98 -15.62
C TRP A 163 3.94 2.21 -14.95
N MET A 164 4.01 2.01 -13.64
CA MET A 164 5.21 2.29 -12.86
C MET A 164 5.33 1.47 -11.60
N VAL A 165 6.58 1.34 -11.14
CA VAL A 165 6.93 0.92 -9.78
C VAL A 165 7.28 2.15 -8.97
N CYS A 166 6.58 2.37 -7.87
CA CYS A 166 6.85 3.47 -6.95
C CYS A 166 7.68 2.96 -5.77
N MET A 167 8.92 3.45 -5.67
CA MET A 167 9.85 3.14 -4.59
C MET A 167 9.49 4.01 -3.37
N VAL A 168 8.57 3.51 -2.56
CA VAL A 168 8.07 4.20 -1.38
C VAL A 168 9.13 4.11 -0.27
N PRO A 169 9.67 5.24 0.22
CA PRO A 169 10.77 5.20 1.17
C PRO A 169 10.29 4.71 2.54
N GLY A 170 10.94 3.67 3.06
CA GLY A 170 10.87 3.31 4.46
C GLY A 170 11.76 4.24 5.31
N GLY A 171 11.22 5.34 5.83
CA GLY A 171 11.86 6.14 6.89
C GLY A 171 12.31 7.57 6.52
N HIS A 172 13.12 8.15 7.40
CA HIS A 172 13.32 9.60 7.59
C HIS A 172 14.31 10.29 6.63
N ASN A 173 14.94 9.57 5.70
CA ASN A 173 16.15 10.06 5.02
C ASN A 173 15.91 10.60 3.58
N GLY A 174 14.65 10.78 3.18
CA GLY A 174 14.30 11.24 1.83
C GLY A 174 14.16 10.11 0.81
N ASN A 175 13.98 10.49 -0.46
CA ASN A 175 13.78 9.52 -1.54
C ASN A 175 15.12 8.94 -2.04
N PRO A 176 15.16 7.66 -2.45
CA PRO A 176 16.32 7.12 -3.14
C PRO A 176 16.48 7.71 -4.54
N ASP A 177 17.70 7.66 -5.08
CA ASP A 177 17.94 7.89 -6.51
C ASP A 177 17.53 6.64 -7.30
N VAL A 178 16.53 6.82 -8.16
CA VAL A 178 15.95 5.79 -9.05
C VAL A 178 16.02 6.21 -10.51
N SER A 179 16.76 7.27 -10.84
CA SER A 179 16.80 7.89 -12.16
C SER A 179 17.25 6.95 -13.28
N GLU A 180 18.06 5.96 -12.95
CA GLU A 180 18.59 4.94 -13.87
C GLU A 180 17.90 3.57 -13.69
N ALA A 181 16.98 3.44 -12.74
CA ALA A 181 16.31 2.19 -12.46
C ALA A 181 15.14 1.96 -13.42
N VAL A 182 15.11 0.79 -14.03
CA VAL A 182 14.03 0.35 -14.91
C VAL A 182 13.56 -1.03 -14.47
N TRP A 183 12.25 -1.21 -14.40
CA TRP A 183 11.63 -2.49 -14.08
C TRP A 183 11.41 -3.31 -15.36
N PRO A 184 11.36 -4.67 -15.30
CA PRO A 184 11.14 -5.51 -16.49
C PRO A 184 10.02 -5.01 -17.41
N GLY A 185 10.23 -5.13 -18.71
CA GLY A 185 9.33 -4.61 -19.74
C GLY A 185 9.36 -3.09 -19.92
N ASN A 186 10.47 -2.45 -19.51
CA ASN A 186 10.70 -1.01 -19.56
C ASN A 186 9.67 -0.20 -18.74
N VAL A 187 9.21 -0.77 -17.62
CA VAL A 187 8.29 -0.10 -16.70
C VAL A 187 9.08 0.92 -15.88
N ARG A 188 8.56 2.15 -15.79
CA ARG A 188 9.23 3.27 -15.13
C ARG A 188 9.35 3.00 -13.63
N VAL A 189 10.48 3.38 -13.04
CA VAL A 189 10.66 3.41 -11.58
C VAL A 189 10.62 4.86 -11.13
N VAL A 190 9.78 5.17 -10.15
CA VAL A 190 9.55 6.54 -9.66
C VAL A 190 9.59 6.59 -8.14
N THR A 191 9.80 7.79 -7.63
CA THR A 191 9.58 8.11 -6.22
C THR A 191 8.15 8.65 -6.02
N PRO A 192 7.60 8.63 -4.79
CA PRO A 192 6.31 9.25 -4.52
C PRO A 192 6.26 10.73 -4.91
N GLY A 193 7.37 11.45 -4.76
CA GLY A 193 7.47 12.85 -5.17
C GLY A 193 7.34 13.05 -6.68
N GLN A 194 7.97 12.19 -7.49
CA GLN A 194 7.85 12.22 -8.94
C GLN A 194 6.43 11.86 -9.40
N LEU A 195 5.82 10.83 -8.81
CA LEU A 195 4.42 10.46 -9.09
C LEU A 195 3.47 11.62 -8.78
N VAL A 196 3.59 12.23 -7.60
CA VAL A 196 2.76 13.37 -7.20
C VAL A 196 2.95 14.55 -8.15
N ALA A 197 4.20 14.88 -8.51
CA ALA A 197 4.49 15.97 -9.44
C ALA A 197 3.91 15.71 -10.84
N GLU A 198 3.99 14.46 -11.33
CA GLU A 198 3.39 14.05 -12.60
C GLU A 198 1.87 14.26 -12.58
N ILE A 199 1.18 13.79 -11.54
CA ILE A 199 -0.28 13.96 -11.39
C ILE A 199 -0.67 15.45 -11.31
N GLN A 200 0.07 16.24 -10.52
CA GLN A 200 -0.19 17.66 -10.35
C GLN A 200 0.01 18.46 -11.65
N SER A 201 0.93 18.03 -12.52
CA SER A 201 1.20 18.71 -13.78
C SER A 201 -0.01 18.73 -14.74
N LEU A 202 -0.92 17.77 -14.60
CA LEU A 202 -2.11 17.66 -15.45
C LEU A 202 -3.28 18.56 -15.04
N SER A 203 -3.18 19.26 -13.90
CA SER A 203 -4.24 20.17 -13.42
C SER A 203 -5.64 19.53 -13.41
N LEU A 204 -5.72 18.31 -12.87
CA LEU A 204 -6.92 17.47 -12.91
C LEU A 204 -8.16 18.17 -12.30
N LEU A 205 -9.31 17.95 -12.93
CA LEU A 205 -10.62 18.41 -12.47
C LEU A 205 -11.05 17.65 -11.19
N PRO A 206 -12.01 18.19 -10.41
CA PRO A 206 -12.59 17.47 -9.27
C PRO A 206 -13.10 16.07 -9.66
N VAL A 207 -12.95 15.10 -8.75
CA VAL A 207 -13.22 13.67 -9.00
C VAL A 207 -14.64 13.36 -9.48
N ASP A 208 -15.62 14.21 -9.18
CA ASP A 208 -17.01 14.08 -9.64
C ASP A 208 -17.15 14.20 -11.18
N ASN A 209 -16.12 14.72 -11.87
CA ASN A 209 -16.07 14.79 -13.32
C ASN A 209 -15.63 13.46 -13.96
N ILE A 210 -15.13 12.48 -13.19
CA ILE A 210 -14.71 11.19 -13.74
C ILE A 210 -15.96 10.40 -14.18
N PRO A 211 -16.00 9.88 -15.42
CA PRO A 211 -17.16 9.15 -15.91
C PRO A 211 -17.53 7.97 -15.00
N PRO A 212 -18.80 7.82 -14.59
CA PRO A 212 -19.22 6.74 -13.68
C PRO A 212 -18.88 5.33 -14.18
N ARG A 213 -18.84 5.13 -15.52
CA ARG A 213 -18.42 3.86 -16.13
C ARG A 213 -16.96 3.50 -15.82
N VAL A 214 -16.08 4.48 -15.72
CA VAL A 214 -14.66 4.29 -15.39
C VAL A 214 -14.51 3.98 -13.90
N VAL A 215 -15.22 4.73 -13.04
CA VAL A 215 -15.23 4.43 -11.59
C VAL A 215 -15.68 2.99 -11.36
N ARG A 216 -16.79 2.57 -12.01
CA ARG A 216 -17.30 1.19 -11.93
C ARG A 216 -16.30 0.14 -12.43
N LEU A 217 -15.58 0.42 -13.52
CA LEU A 217 -14.54 -0.48 -14.04
C LEU A 217 -13.53 -0.80 -12.94
N PHE A 218 -12.93 0.24 -12.34
CA PHE A 218 -11.89 0.03 -11.33
C PHE A 218 -12.43 -0.47 -10.00
N THR A 219 -13.61 0.00 -9.54
CA THR A 219 -14.25 -0.57 -8.34
C THR A 219 -14.52 -2.07 -8.51
N SER A 220 -14.94 -2.52 -9.70
CA SER A 220 -15.18 -3.95 -9.95
C SER A 220 -13.92 -4.81 -9.97
N ALA A 221 -12.76 -4.20 -10.21
CA ALA A 221 -11.46 -4.87 -10.22
C ALA A 221 -10.80 -4.92 -8.83
N VAL A 222 -11.29 -4.16 -7.85
CA VAL A 222 -10.80 -4.22 -6.46
C VAL A 222 -11.13 -5.59 -5.86
N LYS A 223 -10.12 -6.25 -5.29
CA LYS A 223 -10.28 -7.50 -4.54
C LYS A 223 -11.16 -7.20 -3.32
N GLN A 224 -12.31 -7.87 -3.22
CA GLN A 224 -13.10 -7.79 -1.99
C GLN A 224 -12.43 -8.66 -0.93
N GLN A 225 -12.24 -8.11 0.27
CA GLN A 225 -11.90 -8.94 1.43
C GLN A 225 -13.04 -9.95 1.62
N ALA A 226 -12.68 -11.23 1.78
CA ALA A 226 -13.62 -12.16 2.37
C ALA A 226 -14.07 -11.57 3.72
N PRO A 227 -15.35 -11.65 4.10
CA PRO A 227 -15.76 -11.28 5.44
C PRO A 227 -14.84 -12.02 6.42
N ALA A 228 -14.29 -11.30 7.40
CA ALA A 228 -13.57 -11.94 8.49
C ALA A 228 -14.41 -13.13 8.99
N PRO A 229 -13.81 -14.32 9.24
CA PRO A 229 -14.56 -15.42 9.81
C PRO A 229 -15.29 -14.88 11.01
N ALA A 230 -16.63 -15.04 11.03
CA ALA A 230 -17.42 -14.65 12.19
C ALA A 230 -16.72 -15.25 13.42
N ALA A 231 -16.41 -14.40 14.41
CA ALA A 231 -15.90 -14.87 15.68
C ALA A 231 -16.77 -16.06 16.10
N PRO A 232 -16.19 -17.21 16.50
CA PRO A 232 -16.97 -18.38 16.82
C PRO A 232 -18.06 -17.96 17.78
N ALA A 233 -19.31 -18.13 17.37
CA ALA A 233 -20.45 -17.88 18.23
C ALA A 233 -20.18 -18.66 19.51
N THR A 234 -19.92 -17.95 20.61
CA THR A 234 -19.90 -18.56 21.92
C THR A 234 -21.31 -19.11 22.11
N ASN A 235 -21.46 -20.42 21.92
CA ASN A 235 -22.62 -21.16 22.35
C ASN A 235 -22.69 -21.03 23.87
N THR A 236 -23.27 -19.92 24.34
CA THR A 236 -23.75 -19.82 25.71
C THR A 236 -24.98 -20.72 25.79
N VAL A 237 -24.74 -21.98 26.11
CA VAL A 237 -25.76 -22.87 26.64
C VAL A 237 -26.35 -22.16 27.86
N PRO A 238 -27.66 -21.88 27.92
CA PRO A 238 -28.27 -21.27 29.10
C PRO A 238 -28.16 -22.26 30.26
N MET A 239 -27.37 -21.92 31.29
CA MET A 239 -27.43 -22.61 32.57
C MET A 239 -28.78 -22.30 33.26
N PRO A 240 -29.39 -23.27 33.96
CA PRO A 240 -30.64 -23.04 34.68
C PRO A 240 -30.41 -22.08 35.86
N ALA A 241 -31.43 -21.26 36.11
CA ALA A 241 -31.46 -20.24 37.15
C ALA A 241 -31.30 -20.83 38.56
N THR A 242 -30.28 -20.36 39.27
CA THR A 242 -30.24 -20.35 40.73
C THR A 242 -29.83 -18.96 41.24
N SER A 243 -30.53 -18.55 42.29
CA SER A 243 -30.56 -17.31 43.11
C SER A 243 -29.36 -16.35 43.15
N PRO A 244 -29.59 -15.07 43.55
CA PRO A 244 -28.75 -13.94 43.15
C PRO A 244 -27.44 -13.83 43.95
N VAL A 245 -26.33 -13.63 43.22
CA VAL A 245 -25.02 -13.24 43.77
C VAL A 245 -24.87 -11.71 43.64
N PRO A 246 -24.28 -11.01 44.64
CA PRO A 246 -24.29 -9.55 44.71
C PRO A 246 -23.43 -8.88 43.62
N ALA A 247 -23.79 -7.64 43.27
CA ALA A 247 -23.11 -6.84 42.25
C ALA A 247 -21.59 -6.71 42.51
N PRO A 248 -20.72 -6.84 41.47
CA PRO A 248 -19.31 -6.57 41.63
C PRO A 248 -19.05 -5.06 41.71
N ILE A 249 -18.25 -4.68 42.70
CA ILE A 249 -17.64 -3.36 42.89
C ILE A 249 -16.68 -3.08 41.71
N PRO A 250 -16.59 -1.84 41.18
CA PRO A 250 -15.70 -1.54 40.07
C PRO A 250 -14.22 -1.73 40.47
N GLN A 251 -13.51 -2.62 39.78
CA GLN A 251 -12.06 -2.78 39.94
C GLN A 251 -11.30 -1.70 39.15
N PRO A 252 -10.17 -1.20 39.69
CA PRO A 252 -9.37 -0.16 39.05
C PRO A 252 -8.60 -0.70 37.84
N ALA A 253 -8.54 0.10 36.77
CA ALA A 253 -7.78 -0.20 35.56
C ALA A 253 -6.28 -0.32 35.88
N ILE A 254 -5.70 -1.49 35.61
CA ILE A 254 -4.28 -1.74 35.75
C ILE A 254 -3.59 -1.21 34.48
N THR A 255 -3.05 0.01 34.54
CA THR A 255 -2.25 0.57 33.45
C THR A 255 -0.80 0.13 33.61
N ASN A 256 -0.37 -0.88 32.86
CA ASN A 256 1.05 -1.21 32.74
C ASN A 256 1.68 -0.25 31.72
N ASN A 257 2.79 0.42 32.04
CA ASN A 257 3.50 1.28 31.08
C ASN A 257 4.64 0.50 30.41
N CYS A 258 4.95 0.83 29.16
CA CYS A 258 6.05 0.20 28.43
C CYS A 258 7.41 0.53 29.08
N PRO A 259 8.26 -0.46 29.39
CA PRO A 259 9.54 -0.23 30.06
C PRO A 259 10.57 0.51 29.19
N LYS A 260 10.38 0.58 27.86
CA LYS A 260 11.31 1.26 26.94
C LYS A 260 10.90 2.69 26.59
N CYS A 261 9.60 2.97 26.39
CA CYS A 261 9.14 4.30 25.97
C CYS A 261 8.21 5.00 26.98
N GLY A 262 7.88 4.34 28.11
CA GLY A 262 7.12 4.92 29.22
C GLY A 262 5.62 5.10 28.97
N GLN A 263 5.12 4.80 27.76
CA GLN A 263 3.72 4.99 27.38
C GLN A 263 2.80 3.90 27.97
N PRO A 264 1.56 4.23 28.36
CA PRO A 264 0.60 3.28 28.92
C PRO A 264 0.19 2.22 27.90
N LEU A 265 0.07 0.98 28.36
CA LEU A 265 -0.36 -0.19 27.59
C LEU A 265 -1.80 -0.51 27.96
N ASN A 266 -2.69 -0.40 26.98
CA ASN A 266 -4.08 -0.81 27.15
C ASN A 266 -4.22 -2.29 26.78
N GLY A 267 -4.37 -3.13 27.81
CA GLY A 267 -4.63 -4.57 27.67
C GLY A 267 -3.39 -5.47 27.58
N GLN A 268 -3.63 -6.78 27.46
CA GLN A 268 -2.58 -7.79 27.31
C GLN A 268 -2.05 -7.78 25.87
N THR A 269 -1.02 -6.97 25.62
CA THR A 269 -0.32 -6.92 24.33
C THR A 269 1.08 -7.52 24.47
N ASN A 270 1.46 -8.39 23.53
CA ASN A 270 2.78 -9.04 23.55
C ASN A 270 3.92 -8.09 23.13
N PHE A 271 3.59 -6.96 22.50
CA PHE A 271 4.52 -5.93 22.05
C PHE A 271 3.90 -4.55 22.25
N CYS A 272 4.74 -3.54 22.55
CA CYS A 272 4.29 -2.16 22.71
C CYS A 272 3.86 -1.58 21.35
N PRO A 273 2.59 -1.14 21.19
CA PRO A 273 2.09 -0.63 19.91
C PRO A 273 2.75 0.68 19.48
N ASN A 274 3.37 1.41 20.42
CA ASN A 274 4.00 2.70 20.14
C ASN A 274 5.47 2.60 19.72
N CYS A 275 6.19 1.55 20.14
CA CYS A 275 7.63 1.45 19.87
C CYS A 275 8.11 0.05 19.46
N GLY A 276 7.21 -0.93 19.37
CA GLY A 276 7.49 -2.30 18.93
C GLY A 276 8.27 -3.16 19.92
N THR A 277 8.51 -2.69 21.14
CA THR A 277 9.28 -3.44 22.15
C THR A 277 8.49 -4.65 22.62
N PRO A 278 9.06 -5.87 22.64
CA PRO A 278 8.42 -7.04 23.24
C PRO A 278 8.16 -6.78 24.72
N LEU A 279 6.93 -7.06 25.17
CA LEU A 279 6.50 -6.82 26.55
C LEU A 279 6.49 -8.09 27.40
N ASN A 280 6.77 -9.23 26.77
CA ASN A 280 6.98 -10.51 27.44
C ASN A 280 8.47 -10.89 27.27
N ALA A 281 9.16 -11.06 28.39
CA ALA A 281 10.39 -11.84 28.47
C ALA A 281 10.02 -13.29 28.83
#